data_AF-A0A0M3JMR1-F1
#
_entry.id   AF-A0A0M3JMR1-F1
#
_cell.length_a   1.000
_cell.length_b   1.000
_cell.length_c   1.000
_cell.angle_alpha   90.00
_cell.angle_beta   90.00
_cell.angle_gamma   90.00
#
_symmetry.space_group_name_H-M   'P 1'
#
loop_
_entity.id
_entity.type
_entity.pdbx_description
1 polymer ?
#
loop_
_entity_poly.entity_id
_entity_poly.type
_entity_poly.pdbx_seq_one_letter_code
_entity_poly.pdbx_strand_id
1 'polypeptide(L)' 'MDDEMESHAINLAIEAISIFPGEKMKIAKYIANAFEANYASLWHCIVSDGHMRFYVRYDADNHIYFAI' A
#
# COMPACT_ATOMS: atom_id res chain seq x y z
N MET A 1 3.18 -13.01 0.83
CA MET A 1 3.60 -11.80 1.57
C MET A 1 4.62 -12.31 2.56
N ASP A 2 5.89 -12.00 2.33
CA ASP A 2 6.95 -12.29 3.29
C ASP A 2 7.27 -11.03 4.10
N ASP A 3 8.06 -11.19 5.16
CA ASP A 3 8.43 -10.11 6.09
C ASP A 3 9.18 -8.97 5.39
N GLU A 4 9.94 -9.28 4.33
CA GLU A 4 10.67 -8.29 3.53
C GLU A 4 9.72 -7.41 2.70
N MET A 5 8.72 -8.04 2.07
CA MET A 5 7.69 -7.39 1.27
C MET A 5 6.79 -6.50 2.13
N GLU A 6 6.45 -6.95 3.34
CA GLU A 6 5.73 -6.12 4.32
C GLU A 6 6.57 -4.91 4.75
N SER A 7 7.83 -5.13 5.11
CA SER A 7 8.75 -4.04 5.49
C SER A 7 8.91 -3.00 4.36
N HIS A 8 8.98 -3.46 3.11
CA HIS A 8 9.05 -2.59 1.95
C HIS A 8 7.77 -1.76 1.76
N ALA A 9 6.59 -2.36 1.94
CA ALA A 9 5.31 -1.64 1.85
C ALA A 9 5.21 -0.52 2.89
N ILE A 10 5.64 -0.79 4.13
CA ILE A 10 5.65 0.19 5.22
C ILE A 10 6.60 1.36 4.89
N ASN A 11 7.81 1.05 4.43
CA ASN A 11 8.79 2.09 4.07
C ASN A 11 8.30 2.98 2.93
N LEU A 12 7.72 2.38 1.88
CA LEU A 12 7.11 3.13 0.77
C LEU A 12 5.98 4.03 1.25
N ALA A 13 5.15 3.56 2.19
CA ALA A 13 4.06 4.35 2.72
C ALA A 13 4.56 5.53 3.57
N ILE A 14 5.58 5.34 4.41
CA ILE A 14 6.23 6.44 5.17
C ILE A 14 6.79 7.49 4.21
N GLU A 15 7.52 7.06 3.18
CA GLU A 15 8.08 7.95 2.17
C GLU A 15 6.97 8.72 1.43
N ALA A 16 5.95 8.02 0.95
CA ALA A 16 4.84 8.61 0.20
C ALA A 16 4.08 9.66 1.03
N ILE A 17 3.84 9.39 2.32
CA ILE A 17 3.20 10.35 3.24
C ILE A 17 4.06 11.61 3.38
N SER A 18 5.39 11.47 3.43
CA SER A 18 6.31 12.62 3.50
C SER A 18 6.31 13.45 2.21
N ILE A 19 6.23 12.81 1.04
CA ILE A 19 6.24 13.50 -0.27
C ILE A 19 4.89 14.15 -0.57
N PHE A 20 3.78 13.52 -0.16
CA PHE A 20 2.42 13.92 -0.51
C PHE A 20 1.52 14.14 0.73
N PRO A 21 1.84 15.10 1.63
CA PRO A 21 1.08 15.29 2.87
C PRO A 21 -0.42 15.53 2.62
N GLY A 22 -1.28 14.68 3.17
CA GLY A 22 -2.74 14.76 3.04
C GLY A 22 -3.30 14.35 1.67
N GLU A 23 -2.47 14.09 0.67
CA GLU A 23 -2.90 13.76 -0.69
C GLU A 23 -3.06 12.24 -0.89
N LYS A 24 -4.09 11.65 -0.26
CA LYS A 24 -4.35 10.19 -0.21
C LYS A 24 -4.28 9.49 -1.58
N MET A 25 -4.81 10.11 -2.64
CA MET A 25 -4.80 9.53 -3.98
C MET A 25 -3.38 9.44 -4.56
N LYS A 26 -2.52 10.44 -4.30
CA LYS A 26 -1.12 10.41 -4.73
C LYS A 26 -0.32 9.38 -3.94
N ILE A 27 -0.56 9.29 -2.63
CA ILE A 27 0.04 8.28 -1.75
C ILE A 27 -0.30 6.87 -2.26
N ALA A 28 -1.59 6.56 -2.45
CA ALA A 28 -2.04 5.25 -2.92
C ALA A 28 -1.44 4.89 -4.29
N LYS A 29 -1.43 5.84 -5.23
CA LYS A 29 -0.84 5.65 -6.56
C LYS A 29 0.68 5.42 -6.50
N TYR A 30 1.38 6.15 -5.64
CA TYR A 30 2.83 5.98 -5.47
C TYR A 30 3.17 4.58 -4.97
N ILE A 31 2.49 4.12 -3.92
CA ILE A 31 2.71 2.79 -3.33
C ILE A 31 2.37 1.71 -4.37
N ALA A 32 1.21 1.78 -5.02
CA ALA A 32 0.80 0.79 -6.02
C ALA A 32 1.82 0.69 -7.16
N ASN A 33 2.18 1.82 -7.79
CA ASN A 33 3.13 1.83 -8.89
C ASN A 33 4.51 1.26 -8.49
N ALA A 34 4.99 1.61 -7.29
CA ALA A 34 6.27 1.09 -6.79
C ALA A 34 6.19 -0.42 -6.50
N PHE A 35 5.07 -0.91 -5.98
CA PHE A 35 4.87 -2.34 -5.73
C PHE A 35 4.76 -3.14 -7.04
N GLU A 36 4.01 -2.66 -8.02
CA GLU A 36 3.89 -3.29 -9.34
C GLU A 36 5.26 -3.38 -10.04
N ALA A 37 6.08 -2.34 -9.94
CA ALA A 37 7.42 -2.32 -10.52
C ALA A 37 8.38 -3.33 -9.88
N ASN A 38 8.25 -3.59 -8.56
CA ASN A 38 9.15 -4.49 -7.83
C ASN A 38 8.71 -5.96 -7.84
N TYR A 39 7.40 -6.24 -7.86
CA TYR A 39 6.86 -7.59 -7.69
C TYR A 39 6.10 -8.14 -8.89
N ALA A 40 6.10 -7.43 -10.03
CA ALA A 40 5.59 -7.89 -11.34
C ALA A 40 4.16 -8.47 -11.32
N SER A 41 3.29 -7.95 -10.45
CA SER A 41 1.86 -8.28 -10.36
C SER A 41 1.04 -7.00 -10.33
N LEU A 42 -0.26 -7.09 -10.64
CA LEU A 42 -1.19 -5.96 -10.50
C LEU A 42 -1.50 -5.75 -9.02
N TRP A 43 -1.23 -4.55 -8.48
CA TRP A 43 -1.45 -4.24 -7.07
C TRP A 43 -2.46 -3.11 -6.92
N HIS A 44 -3.39 -3.29 -5.99
CA HIS A 44 -4.33 -2.24 -5.59
C HIS A 44 -3.94 -1.71 -4.22
N CYS A 45 -3.83 -0.38 -4.10
CA CYS A 45 -3.55 0.29 -2.83
C CYS A 45 -4.73 1.18 -2.45
N ILE A 46 -5.16 1.10 -1.19
CA ILE A 46 -6.21 1.94 -0.63
C ILE A 46 -5.65 2.62 0.62
N VAL A 47 -5.80 3.95 0.71
CA VAL A 47 -5.29 4.76 1.81
C VAL A 47 -6.44 5.52 2.45
N SER A 48 -6.56 5.45 3.78
CA SER A 48 -7.59 6.11 4.58
C SER A 48 -7.02 6.62 5.90
N ASP A 49 -7.64 7.66 6.43
CA ASP A 49 -7.36 8.31 7.72
C ASP A 49 -8.22 7.79 8.88
N GLY A 50 -9.00 6.72 8.66
CA GLY A 50 -9.90 6.19 9.68
C GLY A 50 -10.38 4.77 9.41
N HIS A 51 -11.49 4.41 10.06
CA HIS A 51 -12.08 3.06 9.94
C HIS A 51 -12.67 2.84 8.56
N MET A 52 -11.86 2.29 7.67
CA MET A 52 -12.29 1.87 6.35
C MET A 52 -12.93 0.48 6.44
N ARG A 53 -14.20 0.38 6.03
CA ARG A 53 -14.89 -0.90 5.84
C ARG A 53 -14.88 -1.22 4.35
N PHE A 54 -14.04 -2.16 3.95
CA PHE A 54 -14.00 -2.67 2.60
C PHE A 54 -14.20 -4.18 2.61
N TYR A 55 -14.82 -4.68 1.53
CA TYR A 55 -14.88 -6.10 1.22
C TYR A 55 -14.24 -6.27 -0.14
N VAL A 56 -13.07 -6.91 -0.16
CA VAL A 56 -12.30 -7.17 -1.38
C VAL A 56 -12.02 -8.66 -1.41
N ARG A 57 -12.17 -9.27 -2.59
CA ARG A 57 -11.60 -10.60 -2.82
C ARG A 57 -10.13 -10.39 -3.17
N TYR A 58 -9.26 -10.92 -2.35
CA TYR A 58 -7.82 -10.88 -2.56
C TYR A 58 -7.26 -12.30 -2.43
N ASP A 59 -6.07 -12.48 -2.97
CA ASP A 59 -5.26 -13.65 -2.68
C ASP A 59 -4.72 -13.51 -1.25
N ALA A 60 -5.07 -14.46 -0.37
CA ALA A 60 -4.72 -14.42 1.04
C ALA A 60 -3.20 -14.38 1.27
N ASP A 61 -2.44 -14.93 0.32
CA ASP A 61 -0.99 -14.91 0.36
C ASP A 61 -0.40 -13.59 -0.17
N ASN A 62 -1.19 -12.71 -0.80
CA ASN A 62 -0.71 -11.46 -1.41
C ASN A 62 -1.57 -10.25 -1.00
N HIS A 63 -1.80 -10.12 0.30
CA HIS A 63 -2.52 -9.00 0.91
C HIS A 63 -1.79 -8.49 2.14
N ILE A 64 -1.77 -7.16 2.30
CA ILE A 64 -1.25 -6.49 3.48
C ILE A 64 -2.21 -5.40 3.97
N TYR A 65 -2.37 -5.30 5.29
CA TYR A 65 -3.16 -4.27 5.96
C TYR A 65 -2.41 -3.78 7.19
N PHE A 66 -2.11 -2.48 7.24
CA PHE A 66 -1.34 -1.85 8.31
C PHE A 66 -1.77 -0.39 8.54
N ALA A 67 -1.28 0.21 9.61
CA ALA A 67 -1.43 1.62 9.96
C ALA A 67 -0.06 2.23 10.28
N ILE A 68 0.10 3.53 10.00
CA ILE A 68 1.28 4.35 10.31
C ILE A 68 0.85 5.49 11.22
#